data_AF-A0A8J3EMK8-F1
#
_entry.id   AF-A0A8J3EMK8-F1
#
_cell.length_a   1.000
_cell.length_b   1.000
_cell.length_c   1.000
_cell.angle_alpha   90.00
_cell.angle_beta   90.00
_cell.angle_gamma   90.00
#
_symmetry.space_group_name_H-M   'P 1'
#
loop_
_entity.id
_entity.type
_entity.pdbx_description
1 polymer ?
#
loop_
_entity_poly.entity_id
_entity_poly.type
_entity_poly.pdbx_seq_one_letter_code
_entity_poly.pdbx_strand_id
1 'polypeptide(L)'
;MRNTKQILQVAATYIGTVVGAGFATGKEIVEFFISSGILGLLGILLTGICFIWIGTKIMTLAHRARFRSYEQFNHYLFGQRVGSLVNLLFLIILFGSTSVMISGTGSLFYEQMGIPAIWGTLLIVGLCFFVMLKGLKGILTVNSLVVPIMILFTLLMAFFTLSHGAILNRVQPSGLLVHSSWLMNAFIYISYNLTMSEVILVPLGGEMENEKIVKWGGFWGGLGLTVILLASFLVLYALPNVQQYNIPMAESVRSLGVFIHFLYVFVVFGEIFSTVIGNVFGLSRQIHDRLHFPEYLCVLMILFVCILISQIDFGILLPLFYRFFGGISLFIFIFIVFYPLSRLNIKK
;
A
#
# COMPACT_ATOMS: atom_id res chain seq x y z
N MET A 1 13.50 9.44 -23.60
CA MET A 1 13.65 8.11 -22.96
C MET A 1 13.89 8.19 -21.45
N ARG A 2 14.89 8.97 -20.96
CA ARG A 2 15.18 9.08 -19.51
C ARG A 2 13.98 9.55 -18.65
N ASN A 3 13.26 10.57 -19.10
CA ASN A 3 12.08 11.08 -18.36
C ASN A 3 10.94 10.04 -18.30
N THR A 4 10.70 9.28 -19.37
CA THR A 4 9.67 8.22 -19.41
C THR A 4 9.98 7.12 -18.41
N LYS A 5 11.25 6.67 -18.35
CA LYS A 5 11.68 5.68 -17.35
C LYS A 5 11.41 6.18 -15.93
N GLN A 6 11.78 7.43 -15.61
CA GLN A 6 11.55 7.99 -14.28
C GLN A 6 10.05 8.13 -13.95
N ILE A 7 9.22 8.53 -14.93
CA ILE A 7 7.77 8.57 -14.76
C ILE A 7 7.22 7.19 -14.38
N LEU A 8 7.64 6.14 -15.09
CA LEU A 8 7.22 4.78 -14.80
C LEU A 8 7.73 4.28 -13.44
N GLN A 9 8.96 4.66 -13.04
CA GLN A 9 9.49 4.31 -11.71
C GLN A 9 8.71 5.00 -10.58
N VAL A 10 8.34 6.26 -10.75
CA VAL A 10 7.48 6.99 -9.80
C VAL A 10 6.09 6.35 -9.74
N ALA A 11 5.50 6.04 -10.89
CA ALA A 11 4.19 5.38 -10.96
C ALA A 11 4.20 3.99 -10.29
N ALA A 12 5.20 3.16 -10.60
CA ALA A 12 5.38 1.86 -9.97
C ALA A 12 5.59 1.99 -8.46
N THR A 13 6.37 2.98 -8.03
CA THR A 13 6.59 3.20 -6.59
C THR A 13 5.31 3.64 -5.89
N TYR A 14 4.51 4.51 -6.51
CA TYR A 14 3.21 4.86 -5.97
C TYR A 14 2.31 3.63 -5.86
N ILE A 15 2.19 2.83 -6.93
CA ILE A 15 1.38 1.61 -6.91
C ILE A 15 1.84 0.67 -5.80
N GLY A 16 3.13 0.33 -5.73
CA GLY A 16 3.66 -0.60 -4.73
C GLY A 16 3.76 -0.03 -3.31
N THR A 17 3.45 1.26 -3.11
CA THR A 17 3.29 1.84 -1.77
C THR A 17 1.86 1.67 -1.28
N VAL A 18 0.88 1.85 -2.17
CA VAL A 18 -0.54 1.68 -1.84
C VAL A 18 -0.91 0.20 -1.76
N VAL A 19 -0.40 -0.61 -2.68
CA VAL A 19 -0.63 -2.06 -2.68
C VAL A 19 0.24 -2.67 -1.59
N GLY A 20 -0.40 -3.27 -0.60
CA GLY A 20 0.23 -4.11 0.40
C GLY A 20 -0.37 -5.50 0.43
N ALA A 21 -0.07 -6.25 1.51
CA ALA A 21 -0.53 -7.62 1.68
C ALA A 21 -2.07 -7.74 1.65
N GLY A 22 -2.80 -6.79 2.23
CA GLY A 22 -4.28 -6.82 2.23
C GLY A 22 -4.89 -6.67 0.83
N PHE A 23 -4.23 -5.91 -0.04
CA PHE A 23 -4.56 -5.82 -1.46
C PHE A 23 -4.24 -7.12 -2.19
N ALA A 24 -2.99 -7.61 -2.07
CA ALA A 24 -2.52 -8.80 -2.79
C ALA A 24 -3.28 -10.08 -2.40
N THR A 25 -3.73 -10.18 -1.15
CA THR A 25 -4.58 -11.27 -0.67
C THR A 25 -6.04 -11.13 -1.09
N GLY A 26 -6.45 -9.93 -1.54
CA GLY A 26 -7.83 -9.59 -1.89
C GLY A 26 -8.73 -9.27 -0.71
N LYS A 27 -8.24 -9.33 0.53
CA LYS A 27 -9.07 -9.16 1.72
C LYS A 27 -9.65 -7.75 1.81
N GLU A 28 -8.83 -6.73 1.54
CA GLU A 28 -9.28 -5.33 1.52
C GLU A 28 -10.35 -5.10 0.45
N ILE A 29 -10.20 -5.72 -0.73
CA ILE A 29 -11.14 -5.53 -1.84
C ILE A 29 -12.50 -6.13 -1.48
N VAL A 30 -12.50 -7.28 -0.81
CA VAL A 30 -13.72 -7.90 -0.29
C VAL A 30 -14.41 -6.99 0.72
N GLU A 31 -13.65 -6.47 1.68
CA GLU A 31 -14.15 -5.68 2.80
C GLU A 31 -14.67 -4.31 2.38
N PHE A 32 -13.96 -3.61 1.50
CA PHE A 32 -14.31 -2.24 1.11
C PHE A 32 -15.26 -2.17 -0.08
N PHE A 33 -15.13 -3.07 -1.06
CA PHE A 33 -15.87 -2.94 -2.32
C PHE A 33 -16.90 -4.05 -2.53
N ILE A 34 -16.53 -5.32 -2.31
CA ILE A 34 -17.47 -6.43 -2.58
C ILE A 34 -18.59 -6.50 -1.53
N SER A 35 -18.35 -6.04 -0.29
CA SER A 35 -19.39 -5.95 0.75
C SER A 35 -20.61 -5.13 0.31
N SER A 36 -20.43 -4.16 -0.59
CA SER A 36 -21.48 -3.34 -1.17
C SER A 36 -22.04 -3.89 -2.49
N GLY A 37 -21.67 -5.12 -2.86
CA GLY A 37 -22.08 -5.76 -4.11
C GLY A 37 -21.62 -4.99 -5.35
N ILE A 38 -22.48 -4.91 -6.36
CA ILE A 38 -22.14 -4.25 -7.64
C ILE A 38 -21.88 -2.74 -7.48
N LEU A 39 -22.50 -2.09 -6.47
CA LEU A 39 -22.26 -0.67 -6.17
C LEU A 39 -20.82 -0.42 -5.69
N GLY A 40 -20.10 -1.46 -5.27
CA GLY A 40 -18.67 -1.39 -5.00
C GLY A 40 -17.86 -0.89 -6.19
N LEU A 41 -18.31 -1.12 -7.44
CA LEU A 41 -17.67 -0.58 -8.64
C LEU A 41 -17.66 0.95 -8.66
N LEU A 42 -18.74 1.60 -8.23
CA LEU A 42 -18.79 3.06 -8.10
C LEU A 42 -17.78 3.55 -7.04
N GLY A 43 -17.63 2.79 -5.95
CA GLY A 43 -16.62 3.04 -4.93
C GLY A 43 -15.19 2.94 -5.48
N ILE A 44 -14.91 1.94 -6.33
CA ILE A 44 -13.60 1.79 -6.99
C ILE A 44 -13.33 2.95 -7.94
N LEU A 45 -14.31 3.38 -8.74
CA LEU A 45 -14.15 4.51 -9.65
C LEU A 45 -13.87 5.82 -8.89
N LEU A 46 -14.62 6.08 -7.81
CA LEU A 46 -14.36 7.22 -6.93
C LEU A 46 -12.94 7.14 -6.33
N THR A 47 -12.56 5.96 -5.84
CA THR A 47 -11.22 5.70 -5.29
C THR A 47 -10.13 6.00 -6.31
N GLY A 48 -10.30 5.54 -7.55
CA GLY A 48 -9.36 5.78 -8.64
C GLY A 48 -9.19 7.26 -8.97
N ILE A 49 -10.29 8.02 -9.05
CA ILE A 49 -10.26 9.46 -9.25
C ILE A 49 -9.49 10.15 -8.11
N CYS A 50 -9.76 9.76 -6.86
CA CYS A 50 -9.08 10.30 -5.69
C CYS A 50 -7.59 9.92 -5.65
N PHE A 51 -7.19 8.71 -6.03
CA PHE A 51 -5.79 8.32 -6.11
C PHE A 51 -5.03 9.14 -7.17
N ILE A 52 -5.61 9.30 -8.36
CA ILE A 52 -5.03 10.16 -9.40
C ILE A 52 -4.90 11.59 -8.89
N TRP A 53 -5.97 12.16 -8.34
CA TRP A 53 -5.99 13.56 -7.97
C TRP A 53 -5.15 13.86 -6.71
N ILE A 54 -5.44 13.19 -5.60
CA ILE A 54 -4.87 13.48 -4.29
C ILE A 54 -3.45 12.93 -4.17
N GLY A 55 -3.17 11.73 -4.69
CA GLY A 55 -1.81 11.20 -4.73
C GLY A 55 -0.85 12.10 -5.51
N THR A 56 -1.29 12.57 -6.69
CA THR A 56 -0.51 13.55 -7.47
C THR A 56 -0.35 14.87 -6.73
N LYS A 57 -1.40 15.33 -6.02
CA LYS A 57 -1.36 16.56 -5.21
C LYS A 57 -0.33 16.45 -4.09
N ILE A 58 -0.33 15.37 -3.31
CA ILE A 58 0.64 15.12 -2.22
C ILE A 58 2.07 15.21 -2.76
N MET A 59 2.39 14.47 -3.82
CA MET A 59 3.73 14.48 -4.38
C MET A 59 4.11 15.85 -4.96
N THR A 60 3.17 16.56 -5.59
CA THR A 60 3.43 17.90 -6.14
C THR A 60 3.69 18.93 -5.05
N LEU A 61 2.93 18.88 -3.94
CA LEU A 61 3.18 19.71 -2.76
C LEU A 61 4.58 19.45 -2.20
N ALA A 62 4.92 18.17 -2.02
CA ALA A 62 6.22 17.76 -1.52
C ALA A 62 7.37 18.15 -2.44
N HIS A 63 7.18 18.04 -3.76
CA HIS A 63 8.15 18.48 -4.76
C HIS A 63 8.46 19.97 -4.66
N ARG A 64 7.43 20.81 -4.60
CA ARG A 64 7.58 22.27 -4.55
C ARG A 64 8.23 22.74 -3.26
N ALA A 65 7.86 22.12 -2.13
CA ALA A 65 8.40 22.47 -0.82
C ALA A 65 9.68 21.71 -0.45
N ARG A 66 10.15 20.78 -1.30
CA ARG A 66 11.35 19.94 -1.09
C ARG A 66 11.32 19.13 0.21
N PHE A 67 10.14 18.65 0.62
CA PHE A 67 10.02 17.82 1.81
C PHE A 67 10.72 16.47 1.63
N ARG A 68 11.57 16.10 2.59
CA ARG A 68 12.33 14.83 2.57
C ARG A 68 11.79 13.76 3.52
N SER A 69 10.79 14.10 4.33
CA SER A 69 10.12 13.19 5.25
C SER A 69 8.65 13.56 5.37
N TYR A 70 7.80 12.58 5.69
CA TYR A 70 6.39 12.85 6.00
C TYR A 70 6.24 13.71 7.26
N GLU A 71 7.24 13.70 8.16
CA GLU A 71 7.21 14.55 9.36
C GLU A 71 7.22 16.04 9.01
N GLN A 72 8.09 16.44 8.08
CA GLN A 72 8.12 17.81 7.55
C GLN A 72 6.79 18.20 6.89
N PHE A 73 6.21 17.28 6.12
CA PHE A 73 4.93 17.50 5.45
C PHE A 73 3.78 17.65 6.45
N ASN A 74 3.71 16.81 7.48
CA ASN A 74 2.68 16.90 8.51
C ASN A 74 2.83 18.16 9.37
N HIS A 75 4.05 18.59 9.69
CA HIS A 75 4.26 19.88 10.37
C HIS A 75 3.80 21.05 9.50
N TYR A 76 4.00 20.96 8.17
CA TYR A 76 3.50 21.97 7.24
C TYR A 76 1.97 22.00 7.13
N LEU A 77 1.32 20.83 7.10
CA LEU A 77 -0.14 20.74 7.00
C LEU A 77 -0.87 21.13 8.29
N PHE A 78 -0.40 20.62 9.42
CA PHE A 78 -1.12 20.68 10.70
C PHE A 78 -0.51 21.68 11.70
N GLY A 79 0.64 22.28 11.38
CA GLY A 79 1.44 23.07 12.31
C GLY A 79 2.20 22.20 13.32
N GLN A 80 3.05 22.83 14.14
CA GLN A 80 4.02 22.10 14.97
C GLN A 80 3.36 21.16 15.99
N ARG A 81 2.32 21.60 16.70
CA ARG A 81 1.70 20.83 17.79
C ARG A 81 0.91 19.62 17.28
N VAL A 82 -0.07 19.86 16.41
CA VAL A 82 -0.92 18.80 15.86
C VAL A 82 -0.11 17.90 14.93
N GLY A 83 0.80 18.47 14.14
CA GLY A 83 1.71 17.70 13.30
C GLY A 83 2.61 16.76 14.09
N SER A 84 3.15 17.19 15.24
CA SER A 84 3.96 16.30 16.10
C SER A 84 3.16 15.11 16.64
N LEU A 85 1.88 15.32 17.00
CA LEU A 85 0.97 14.25 17.44
C LEU A 85 0.68 13.27 16.30
N VAL A 86 0.33 13.79 15.12
CA VAL A 86 0.10 12.97 13.92
C VAL A 86 1.36 12.14 13.61
N ASN A 87 2.53 12.76 13.66
CA ASN A 87 3.81 12.09 13.42
C ASN A 87 4.14 11.00 14.45
N LEU A 88 3.76 11.19 15.72
CA LEU A 88 3.87 10.14 16.74
C LEU A 88 2.93 8.97 16.44
N LEU A 89 1.70 9.26 15.99
CA LEU A 89 0.76 8.21 15.59
C LEU A 89 1.31 7.41 14.41
N PHE A 90 1.80 8.08 13.35
CA PHE A 90 2.48 7.43 12.22
C PHE A 90 3.64 6.55 12.68
N LEU A 91 4.46 7.01 13.64
CA LEU A 91 5.56 6.20 14.17
C LEU A 91 5.05 4.87 14.72
N ILE A 92 4.08 4.90 15.65
CA ILE A 92 3.49 3.70 16.27
C ILE A 92 2.90 2.78 15.21
N ILE A 93 2.17 3.38 14.28
CA ILE A 93 1.51 2.74 13.15
C ILE A 93 2.49 1.99 12.25
N LEU A 94 3.58 2.64 11.85
CA LEU A 94 4.56 2.07 10.92
C LEU A 94 5.36 0.97 11.59
N PHE A 95 5.69 1.10 12.89
CA PHE A 95 6.29 0.01 13.66
C PHE A 95 5.35 -1.20 13.73
N GLY A 96 4.06 -0.96 14.05
CA GLY A 96 3.04 -2.01 14.09
C GLY A 96 2.88 -2.71 12.74
N SER A 97 2.67 -1.93 11.68
CA SER A 97 2.52 -2.45 10.30
C SER A 97 3.75 -3.27 9.88
N THR A 98 4.95 -2.75 10.09
CA THR A 98 6.20 -3.46 9.74
C THR A 98 6.34 -4.77 10.50
N SER A 99 6.03 -4.77 11.79
CA SER A 99 6.12 -5.98 12.63
C SER A 99 5.09 -7.04 12.21
N VAL A 100 3.85 -6.61 11.91
CA VAL A 100 2.80 -7.48 11.36
C VAL A 100 3.25 -8.12 10.05
N MET A 101 3.85 -7.33 9.14
CA MET A 101 4.32 -7.82 7.83
C MET A 101 5.50 -8.80 7.94
N ILE A 102 6.44 -8.55 8.86
CA ILE A 102 7.56 -9.47 9.14
C ILE A 102 7.03 -10.80 9.72
N SER A 103 6.08 -10.74 10.66
CA SER A 103 5.43 -11.93 11.23
C SER A 103 4.66 -12.69 10.15
N GLY A 104 3.85 -11.98 9.34
CA GLY A 104 3.09 -12.56 8.23
C GLY A 104 3.95 -13.21 7.15
N THR A 105 5.17 -12.72 6.92
CA THR A 105 6.13 -13.39 6.02
C THR A 105 6.61 -14.73 6.59
N GLY A 106 6.86 -14.80 7.90
CA GLY A 106 7.20 -16.05 8.56
C GLY A 106 6.07 -17.08 8.43
N SER A 107 4.83 -16.65 8.68
CA SER A 107 3.64 -17.49 8.48
C SER A 107 3.46 -17.93 7.03
N LEU A 108 3.68 -17.04 6.04
CA LEU A 108 3.59 -17.37 4.62
C LEU A 108 4.55 -18.51 4.24
N PHE A 109 5.79 -18.47 4.71
CA PHE A 109 6.79 -19.50 4.44
C PHE A 109 6.44 -20.84 5.11
N TYR A 110 5.92 -20.78 6.34
CA TYR A 110 5.50 -21.98 7.06
C TYR A 110 4.28 -22.64 6.43
N GLU A 111 3.23 -21.88 6.16
CA GLU A 111 1.95 -22.39 5.67
C GLU A 111 1.99 -22.79 4.19
N GLN A 112 2.68 -22.02 3.34
CA GLN A 112 2.67 -22.26 1.89
C GLN A 112 3.84 -23.10 1.41
N MET A 113 4.97 -23.12 2.14
CA MET A 113 6.19 -23.81 1.70
C MET A 113 6.67 -24.87 2.71
N GLY A 114 6.06 -24.97 3.89
CA GLY A 114 6.51 -25.89 4.96
C GLY A 114 7.86 -25.51 5.58
N ILE A 115 8.36 -24.30 5.32
CA ILE A 115 9.67 -23.83 5.80
C ILE A 115 9.49 -23.17 7.17
N PRO A 116 10.35 -23.43 8.17
CA PRO A 116 10.25 -22.78 9.48
C PRO A 116 10.20 -21.24 9.37
N ALA A 117 9.25 -20.62 10.07
CA ALA A 117 8.93 -19.20 9.96
C ALA A 117 10.14 -18.26 10.12
N ILE A 118 11.10 -18.64 10.97
CA ILE A 118 12.35 -17.88 11.20
C ILE A 118 13.12 -17.59 9.91
N TRP A 119 13.12 -18.52 8.95
CA TRP A 119 13.84 -18.31 7.69
C TRP A 119 13.16 -17.25 6.81
N GLY A 120 11.83 -17.22 6.79
CA GLY A 120 11.07 -16.17 6.11
C GLY A 120 11.33 -14.80 6.74
N THR A 121 11.33 -14.73 8.08
CA THR A 121 11.64 -13.50 8.84
C THR A 121 13.06 -13.01 8.59
N LEU A 122 14.07 -13.88 8.67
CA LEU A 122 15.47 -13.51 8.42
C LEU A 122 15.69 -13.05 6.97
N LEU A 123 15.03 -13.71 6.01
CA LEU A 123 15.10 -13.34 4.60
C LEU A 123 14.57 -11.92 4.37
N ILE A 124 13.35 -11.60 4.83
CA ILE A 124 12.74 -10.30 4.58
C ILE A 124 13.49 -9.16 5.29
N VAL A 125 13.97 -9.40 6.51
CA VAL A 125 14.80 -8.45 7.27
C VAL A 125 16.12 -8.18 6.55
N GLY A 126 16.82 -9.25 6.12
CA GLY A 126 18.10 -9.13 5.42
C GLY A 126 17.95 -8.36 4.11
N LEU A 127 16.96 -8.74 3.28
CA LEU A 127 16.66 -8.04 2.04
C LEU A 127 16.30 -6.57 2.29
N CYS A 128 15.50 -6.29 3.32
CA CYS A 128 15.11 -4.93 3.67
C CYS A 128 16.34 -4.09 4.00
N PHE A 129 17.22 -4.59 4.87
CA PHE A 129 18.46 -3.90 5.24
C PHE A 129 19.30 -3.54 3.99
N PHE A 130 19.55 -4.50 3.10
CA PHE A 130 20.37 -4.25 1.90
C PHE A 130 19.73 -3.27 0.92
N VAL A 131 18.41 -3.32 0.73
CA VAL A 131 17.69 -2.36 -0.11
C VAL A 131 17.76 -0.96 0.50
N MET A 132 17.61 -0.87 1.82
CA MET A 132 17.63 0.39 2.56
C MET A 132 18.99 1.09 2.56
N LEU A 133 20.10 0.38 2.36
CA LEU A 133 21.41 1.00 2.13
C LEU A 133 21.43 1.92 0.89
N LYS A 134 20.52 1.71 -0.06
CA LYS A 134 20.36 2.55 -1.27
C LYS A 134 19.30 3.65 -1.09
N GLY A 135 18.67 3.76 0.08
CA GLY A 135 17.59 4.70 0.36
C GLY A 135 16.44 4.61 -0.65
N LEU A 136 15.92 5.76 -1.07
CA LEU A 136 14.78 5.84 -2.00
C LEU A 136 15.05 5.14 -3.34
N LYS A 137 16.30 5.15 -3.84
CA LYS A 137 16.67 4.43 -5.08
C LYS A 137 16.49 2.92 -4.96
N GLY A 138 16.69 2.36 -3.77
CA GLY A 138 16.42 0.95 -3.49
C GLY A 138 14.94 0.63 -3.68
N ILE A 139 14.07 1.43 -3.07
CA ILE A 139 12.60 1.28 -3.16
C ILE A 139 12.11 1.41 -4.60
N LEU A 140 12.58 2.44 -5.32
CA LEU A 140 12.28 2.61 -6.75
C LEU A 140 12.65 1.35 -7.55
N THR A 141 13.80 0.73 -7.25
CA THR A 141 14.27 -0.46 -7.96
C THR A 141 13.41 -1.68 -7.67
N VAL A 142 13.08 -1.93 -6.41
CA VAL A 142 12.21 -3.04 -6.01
C VAL A 142 10.82 -2.88 -6.61
N ASN A 143 10.20 -1.71 -6.47
CA ASN A 143 8.85 -1.47 -6.99
C ASN A 143 8.81 -1.50 -8.53
N SER A 144 9.90 -1.13 -9.21
CA SER A 144 9.99 -1.30 -10.67
C SER A 144 10.00 -2.76 -11.13
N LEU A 145 10.25 -3.72 -10.24
CA LEU A 145 10.22 -5.15 -10.52
C LEU A 145 8.91 -5.78 -10.06
N VAL A 146 8.55 -5.56 -8.79
CA VAL A 146 7.40 -6.22 -8.14
C VAL A 146 6.07 -5.79 -8.78
N VAL A 147 5.88 -4.49 -8.97
CA VAL A 147 4.59 -3.95 -9.41
C VAL A 147 4.19 -4.38 -10.82
N PRO A 148 5.07 -4.36 -11.84
CA PRO A 148 4.72 -4.90 -13.15
C PRO A 148 4.31 -6.38 -13.10
N ILE A 149 4.98 -7.20 -12.28
CA ILE A 149 4.64 -8.61 -12.11
C ILE A 149 3.26 -8.74 -11.48
N MET A 150 2.96 -7.96 -10.43
CA MET A 150 1.64 -7.94 -9.81
C MET A 150 0.55 -7.50 -10.79
N ILE A 151 0.74 -6.40 -11.54
CA ILE A 151 -0.24 -5.92 -12.53
C ILE A 151 -0.51 -7.02 -13.56
N LEU A 152 0.54 -7.63 -14.10
CA LEU A 152 0.41 -8.71 -15.08
C LEU A 152 -0.36 -9.90 -14.50
N PHE A 153 0.00 -10.32 -13.29
CA PHE A 153 -0.67 -11.41 -12.58
C PHE A 153 -2.16 -11.14 -12.38
N THR A 154 -2.52 -9.96 -11.87
CA THR A 154 -3.91 -9.58 -11.62
C THR A 154 -4.73 -9.50 -12.91
N LEU A 155 -4.15 -8.97 -14.00
CA LEU A 155 -4.81 -8.92 -15.30
C LEU A 155 -4.99 -10.31 -15.91
N LEU A 156 -3.99 -11.19 -15.78
CA LEU A 156 -4.08 -12.58 -16.20
C LEU A 156 -5.22 -13.30 -15.48
N MET A 157 -5.34 -13.10 -14.16
CA MET A 157 -6.42 -13.66 -13.36
C MET A 157 -7.79 -13.15 -13.81
N ALA A 158 -7.93 -11.85 -14.03
CA ALA A 158 -9.17 -11.27 -14.54
C ALA A 158 -9.56 -11.84 -15.91
N PHE A 159 -8.58 -12.01 -16.80
CA PHE A 159 -8.79 -12.64 -18.10
C PHE A 159 -9.29 -14.09 -17.97
N PHE A 160 -8.65 -14.90 -17.12
CA PHE A 160 -9.10 -16.27 -16.88
C PHE A 160 -10.54 -16.32 -16.33
N THR A 161 -10.87 -15.48 -15.35
CA THR A 161 -12.22 -15.40 -14.79
C THR A 161 -13.27 -15.04 -15.85
N LEU A 162 -12.97 -14.09 -16.74
CA LEU A 162 -13.86 -13.68 -17.83
C LEU A 162 -14.03 -14.79 -18.87
N SER A 163 -12.95 -15.46 -19.26
CA SER A 163 -12.97 -16.52 -20.28
C SER A 163 -13.82 -17.73 -19.88
N HIS A 164 -13.92 -18.04 -18.58
CA HIS A 164 -14.74 -19.14 -18.06
C HIS A 164 -16.21 -18.75 -17.81
N GLY A 165 -16.61 -17.51 -18.14
CA GLY A 165 -18.00 -17.05 -18.01
C GLY A 165 -18.53 -16.97 -16.58
N ALA A 166 -17.65 -17.03 -15.57
CA ALA A 166 -18.01 -17.18 -14.15
C ALA A 166 -18.87 -16.00 -13.62
N ILE A 167 -18.77 -14.82 -14.23
CA ILE A 167 -19.50 -13.61 -13.84
C ILE A 167 -20.97 -13.66 -14.29
N LEU A 168 -21.27 -14.24 -15.47
CA LEU A 168 -22.62 -14.27 -16.04
C LEU A 168 -23.57 -15.18 -15.26
N ASN A 169 -23.04 -16.19 -14.58
CA ASN A 169 -23.81 -17.14 -13.77
C ASN A 169 -24.16 -16.62 -12.36
N ARG A 170 -23.72 -15.41 -12.00
CA ARG A 170 -23.74 -14.89 -10.62
C ARG A 170 -24.38 -13.51 -10.49
N VAL A 171 -25.24 -13.10 -11.44
CA VAL A 171 -26.27 -12.08 -11.14
C VAL A 171 -27.24 -12.70 -10.14
N GLN A 172 -26.81 -12.91 -8.89
CA GLN A 172 -27.72 -13.25 -7.82
C GLN A 172 -28.67 -12.07 -7.68
N PRO A 173 -30.00 -12.30 -7.67
CA PRO A 173 -30.93 -11.28 -7.23
C PRO A 173 -30.52 -10.95 -5.80
N SER A 174 -30.06 -9.72 -5.61
CA SER A 174 -29.58 -9.20 -4.34
C SER A 174 -30.60 -9.47 -3.24
N GLY A 175 -30.34 -10.49 -2.42
CA GLY A 175 -30.85 -10.54 -1.06
C GLY A 175 -30.29 -9.32 -0.35
N LEU A 176 -31.12 -8.28 -0.29
CA LEU A 176 -30.89 -7.00 0.34
C LEU A 176 -30.36 -7.15 1.76
N LEU A 177 -29.05 -7.22 1.92
CA LEU A 177 -28.34 -6.72 3.08
C LEU A 177 -27.15 -5.89 2.59
N VAL A 178 -27.47 -4.84 1.83
CA VAL A 178 -26.59 -3.68 1.56
C VAL A 178 -26.45 -2.93 2.89
N HIS A 179 -25.70 -3.50 3.84
CA HIS A 179 -25.48 -2.86 5.14
C HIS A 179 -24.34 -1.84 5.10
N SER A 180 -23.43 -1.92 4.12
CA SER A 180 -22.32 -0.96 3.98
C SER A 180 -22.58 0.07 2.89
N SER A 181 -22.57 1.35 3.28
CA SER A 181 -22.55 2.46 2.33
C SER A 181 -21.28 2.39 1.49
N TRP A 182 -21.40 2.01 0.22
CA TRP A 182 -20.29 1.91 -0.74
C TRP A 182 -19.45 3.19 -0.77
N LEU A 183 -20.12 4.33 -0.57
CA LEU A 183 -19.51 5.65 -0.53
C LEU A 183 -18.62 5.81 0.71
N MET A 184 -19.13 5.43 1.89
CA MET A 184 -18.35 5.48 3.13
C MET A 184 -17.13 4.56 3.07
N ASN A 185 -17.31 3.33 2.58
CA ASN A 185 -16.22 2.38 2.42
C ASN A 185 -15.14 2.91 1.47
N ALA A 186 -15.54 3.49 0.34
CA ALA A 186 -14.61 4.13 -0.59
C ALA A 186 -13.83 5.25 0.09
N PHE A 187 -14.49 6.14 0.85
CA PHE A 187 -13.80 7.21 1.57
C PHE A 187 -12.82 6.69 2.63
N ILE A 188 -13.18 5.66 3.40
CA ILE A 188 -12.29 5.04 4.37
C ILE A 188 -11.08 4.44 3.65
N TYR A 189 -11.30 3.72 2.56
CA TYR A 189 -10.23 3.09 1.79
C TYR A 189 -9.28 4.11 1.16
N ILE A 190 -9.82 5.17 0.54
CA ILE A 190 -9.05 6.29 -0.02
C ILE A 190 -8.18 6.92 1.07
N SER A 191 -8.82 7.23 2.19
CA SER A 191 -8.21 7.90 3.33
C SER A 191 -7.07 7.09 3.92
N TYR A 192 -7.30 5.81 4.20
CA TYR A 192 -6.29 4.89 4.72
C TYR A 192 -5.09 4.79 3.79
N ASN A 193 -5.32 4.48 2.52
CA ASN A 193 -4.25 4.25 1.55
C ASN A 193 -3.43 5.49 1.26
N LEU A 194 -4.07 6.65 1.07
CA LEU A 194 -3.34 7.88 0.80
C LEU A 194 -2.54 8.36 2.00
N THR A 195 -3.12 8.30 3.21
CA THR A 195 -2.43 8.66 4.45
C THR A 195 -1.20 7.79 4.65
N MET A 196 -1.32 6.47 4.50
CA MET A 196 -0.18 5.56 4.65
C MET A 196 0.86 5.75 3.56
N SER A 197 0.43 6.09 2.35
CA SER A 197 1.34 6.30 1.23
C SER A 197 2.17 7.58 1.35
N GLU A 198 1.76 8.56 2.15
CA GLU A 198 2.53 9.81 2.36
C GLU A 198 3.97 9.55 2.79
N VAL A 199 4.17 8.47 3.54
CA VAL A 199 5.47 8.01 4.03
C VAL A 199 6.50 7.85 2.91
N ILE A 200 6.05 7.47 1.71
CA ILE A 200 6.89 7.37 0.51
C ILE A 200 6.59 8.45 -0.51
N LEU A 201 5.32 8.81 -0.74
CA LEU A 201 4.95 9.79 -1.76
C LEU A 201 5.52 11.17 -1.48
N VAL A 202 5.60 11.59 -0.21
CA VAL A 202 6.20 12.88 0.16
C VAL A 202 7.69 12.91 -0.23
N PRO A 203 8.56 12.04 0.32
CA PRO A 203 9.97 12.04 -0.06
C PRO A 203 10.19 11.75 -1.55
N LEU A 204 9.37 10.88 -2.15
CA LEU A 204 9.41 10.62 -3.59
C LEU A 204 9.16 11.90 -4.40
N GLY A 205 8.16 12.71 -4.04
CA GLY A 205 7.91 13.99 -4.69
C GLY A 205 9.04 15.00 -4.45
N GLY A 206 9.49 15.14 -3.21
CA GLY A 206 10.52 16.10 -2.79
C GLY A 206 11.89 15.90 -3.44
N GLU A 207 12.29 14.63 -3.63
CA GLU A 207 13.58 14.26 -4.23
C GLU A 207 13.58 14.33 -5.77
N MET A 208 12.43 14.33 -6.43
CA MET A 208 12.39 14.46 -7.89
C MET A 208 12.79 15.87 -8.33
N GLU A 209 13.57 15.97 -9.40
CA GLU A 209 14.03 17.27 -9.93
C GLU A 209 12.96 17.99 -10.74
N ASN A 210 12.08 17.25 -11.41
CA ASN A 210 11.14 17.79 -12.40
C ASN A 210 9.68 17.53 -12.02
N GLU A 211 8.91 18.61 -11.81
CA GLU A 211 7.48 18.54 -11.49
C GLU A 211 6.66 17.75 -12.52
N LYS A 212 7.05 17.75 -13.81
CA LYS A 212 6.36 16.95 -14.84
C LYS A 212 6.48 15.46 -14.58
N ILE A 213 7.63 14.99 -14.10
CA ILE A 213 7.84 13.58 -13.75
C ILE A 213 6.91 13.20 -12.60
N VAL A 214 6.82 14.08 -11.60
CA VAL A 214 5.93 13.89 -10.44
C VAL A 214 4.47 13.83 -10.86
N LYS A 215 4.01 14.77 -11.70
CA LYS A 215 2.62 14.82 -12.17
C LYS A 215 2.23 13.60 -12.98
N TRP A 216 3.04 13.22 -13.96
CA TRP A 216 2.76 12.05 -14.80
C TRP A 216 2.94 10.75 -14.03
N GLY A 217 3.91 10.67 -13.11
CA GLY A 217 4.08 9.53 -12.23
C GLY A 217 2.88 9.34 -11.31
N GLY A 218 2.34 10.43 -10.75
CA GLY A 218 1.10 10.40 -9.97
C GLY A 218 -0.12 9.99 -10.77
N PHE A 219 -0.29 10.53 -11.97
CA PHE A 219 -1.39 10.15 -12.86
C PHE A 219 -1.34 8.65 -13.23
N TRP A 220 -0.20 8.17 -13.72
CA TRP A 220 -0.05 6.77 -14.12
C TRP A 220 -0.08 5.82 -12.92
N GLY A 221 0.42 6.24 -11.75
CA GLY A 221 0.30 5.47 -10.51
C GLY A 221 -1.15 5.30 -10.07
N GLY A 222 -1.91 6.40 -9.98
CA GLY A 222 -3.33 6.35 -9.64
C GLY A 222 -4.18 5.58 -10.65
N LEU A 223 -3.90 5.72 -11.95
CA LEU A 223 -4.57 4.94 -12.99
C LEU A 223 -4.25 3.45 -12.87
N GLY A 224 -2.97 3.10 -12.65
CA GLY A 224 -2.53 1.73 -12.42
C GLY A 224 -3.24 1.09 -11.24
N LEU A 225 -3.33 1.80 -10.10
CA LEU A 225 -4.11 1.39 -8.92
C LEU A 225 -5.59 1.13 -9.25
N THR A 226 -6.19 2.00 -10.06
CA THR A 226 -7.59 1.84 -10.48
C THR A 226 -7.79 0.58 -11.31
N VAL A 227 -6.87 0.30 -12.25
CA VAL A 227 -6.92 -0.88 -13.12
C VAL A 227 -6.80 -2.17 -12.31
N ILE A 228 -5.83 -2.23 -11.37
CA ILE A 228 -5.68 -3.44 -10.54
C ILE A 228 -6.85 -3.63 -9.58
N LEU A 229 -7.47 -2.56 -9.06
CA LEU A 229 -8.67 -2.65 -8.23
C LEU A 229 -9.84 -3.23 -9.02
N LEU A 230 -10.09 -2.71 -10.22
CA LEU A 230 -11.16 -3.21 -11.10
C LEU A 230 -10.93 -4.67 -11.48
N ALA A 231 -9.71 -5.02 -11.90
CA ALA A 231 -9.36 -6.38 -12.28
C ALA A 231 -9.53 -7.36 -11.11
N SER A 232 -9.04 -6.99 -9.92
CA SER A 232 -9.18 -7.82 -8.73
C SER A 232 -10.64 -7.94 -8.26
N PHE A 233 -11.43 -6.87 -8.36
CA PHE A 233 -12.86 -6.92 -8.08
C PHE A 233 -13.56 -7.93 -9.00
N LEU A 234 -13.27 -7.92 -10.30
CA LEU A 234 -13.85 -8.88 -11.24
C LEU A 234 -13.51 -10.33 -10.88
N VAL A 235 -12.26 -10.61 -10.52
CA VAL A 235 -11.82 -11.94 -10.09
C VAL A 235 -12.57 -12.39 -8.84
N LEU A 236 -12.61 -11.55 -7.81
CA LEU A 236 -13.14 -11.90 -6.50
C LEU A 236 -14.67 -11.90 -6.46
N TYR A 237 -15.32 -11.05 -7.24
CA TYR A 237 -16.78 -11.03 -7.36
C TYR A 237 -17.33 -12.32 -7.99
N ALA A 238 -16.53 -12.97 -8.84
CA ALA A 238 -16.87 -14.29 -9.39
C ALA A 238 -16.70 -15.44 -8.39
N LEU A 239 -15.97 -15.25 -7.29
CA LEU A 239 -15.68 -16.31 -6.33
C LEU A 239 -16.88 -16.57 -5.38
N PRO A 240 -17.37 -17.81 -5.27
CA PRO A 240 -18.45 -18.16 -4.34
C PRO A 240 -18.06 -17.93 -2.88
N ASN A 241 -18.96 -17.35 -2.08
CA ASN A 241 -18.77 -17.16 -0.63
C ASN A 241 -17.47 -16.42 -0.27
N VAL A 242 -17.03 -15.50 -1.14
CA VAL A 242 -15.73 -14.80 -1.03
C VAL A 242 -15.44 -14.19 0.34
N GLN A 243 -16.48 -13.77 1.08
CA GLN A 243 -16.36 -13.18 2.42
C GLN A 243 -15.86 -14.17 3.49
N GLN A 244 -16.01 -15.48 3.28
CA GLN A 244 -15.60 -16.51 4.25
C GLN A 244 -14.10 -16.80 4.21
N TYR A 245 -13.40 -16.39 3.14
CA TYR A 245 -11.97 -16.65 3.01
C TYR A 245 -11.13 -15.57 3.70
N ASN A 246 -10.06 -16.03 4.37
CA ASN A 246 -9.03 -15.15 4.93
C ASN A 246 -8.09 -14.61 3.85
N ILE A 247 -7.82 -15.43 2.82
CA ILE A 247 -6.99 -15.06 1.66
C ILE A 247 -7.78 -15.32 0.36
N PRO A 248 -8.77 -14.47 0.02
CA PRO A 248 -9.66 -14.68 -1.13
C PRO A 248 -8.96 -14.90 -2.48
N MET A 249 -7.87 -14.18 -2.75
CA MET A 249 -7.13 -14.33 -4.01
C MET A 249 -6.38 -15.66 -4.11
N ALA A 250 -5.98 -16.27 -2.98
CA ALA A 250 -5.38 -17.60 -3.00
C ALA A 250 -6.39 -18.66 -3.46
N GLU A 251 -7.66 -18.51 -3.05
CA GLU A 251 -8.71 -19.45 -3.45
C GLU A 251 -9.07 -19.30 -4.93
N SER A 252 -9.03 -18.09 -5.49
CA SER A 252 -9.30 -17.88 -6.93
C SER A 252 -8.22 -18.51 -7.83
N VAL A 253 -7.00 -18.73 -7.33
CA VAL A 253 -5.91 -19.37 -8.08
C VAL A 253 -5.78 -20.87 -7.82
N ARG A 254 -6.47 -21.41 -6.81
CA ARG A 254 -6.26 -22.79 -6.32
C ARG A 254 -6.45 -23.85 -7.41
N SER A 255 -7.39 -23.63 -8.33
CA SER A 255 -7.71 -24.54 -9.43
C SER A 255 -6.83 -24.36 -10.67
N LEU A 256 -5.96 -23.35 -10.71
CA LEU A 256 -5.14 -23.00 -11.88
C LEU A 256 -3.76 -23.69 -11.92
N GLY A 257 -3.50 -24.58 -10.96
CA GLY A 257 -2.31 -25.41 -10.90
C GLY A 257 -1.14 -24.80 -10.14
N VAL A 258 -0.11 -25.61 -9.92
CA VAL A 258 1.01 -25.32 -9.00
C VAL A 258 1.82 -24.10 -9.42
N PHE A 259 2.01 -23.89 -10.73
CA PHE A 259 2.81 -22.77 -11.24
C PHE A 259 2.17 -21.41 -10.92
N ILE A 260 0.86 -21.29 -11.10
CA ILE A 260 0.13 -20.04 -10.80
C ILE A 260 0.08 -19.80 -9.29
N HIS A 261 -0.06 -20.86 -8.48
CA HIS A 261 0.02 -20.75 -7.02
C HIS A 261 1.38 -20.23 -6.56
N PHE A 262 2.48 -20.76 -7.11
CA PHE A 262 3.82 -20.27 -6.79
C PHE A 262 4.03 -18.80 -7.20
N LEU A 263 3.55 -18.42 -8.39
CA LEU A 263 3.59 -17.03 -8.84
C LEU A 263 2.78 -16.11 -7.91
N TYR A 264 1.62 -16.56 -7.43
CA TYR A 264 0.82 -15.84 -6.45
C TYR A 264 1.58 -15.62 -5.14
N VAL A 265 2.17 -16.67 -4.56
CA VAL A 265 2.97 -16.56 -3.33
C VAL A 265 4.14 -15.58 -3.53
N PHE A 266 4.79 -15.60 -4.70
CA PHE A 266 5.86 -14.66 -5.03
C PHE A 266 5.36 -13.21 -5.10
N VAL A 267 4.20 -12.96 -5.72
CA VAL A 267 3.58 -11.62 -5.77
C VAL A 267 3.23 -11.13 -4.36
N VAL A 268 2.58 -11.97 -3.54
CA VAL A 268 2.24 -11.63 -2.15
C VAL A 268 3.50 -11.32 -1.34
N PHE A 269 4.53 -12.14 -1.44
CA PHE A 269 5.82 -11.87 -0.79
C PHE A 269 6.43 -10.55 -1.26
N GLY A 270 6.39 -10.28 -2.57
CA GLY A 270 6.86 -9.03 -3.14
C GLY A 270 6.14 -7.80 -2.59
N GLU A 271 4.82 -7.86 -2.43
CA GLU A 271 4.01 -6.76 -1.89
C GLU A 271 4.15 -6.59 -0.37
N ILE A 272 4.35 -7.69 0.37
CA ILE A 272 4.75 -7.62 1.78
C ILE A 272 6.12 -6.93 1.88
N PHE A 273 7.06 -7.31 1.01
CA PHE A 273 8.41 -6.76 1.01
C PHE A 273 8.43 -5.26 0.64
N SER A 274 7.70 -4.84 -0.40
CA SER A 274 7.57 -3.42 -0.79
C SER A 274 7.00 -2.57 0.35
N THR A 275 6.02 -3.10 1.09
CA THR A 275 5.44 -2.44 2.27
C THR A 275 6.46 -2.30 3.39
N VAL A 276 7.22 -3.37 3.71
CA VAL A 276 8.25 -3.34 4.75
C VAL A 276 9.33 -2.32 4.44
N ILE A 277 9.88 -2.32 3.22
CA ILE A 277 10.91 -1.33 2.85
C ILE A 277 10.34 0.11 2.87
N GLY A 278 9.07 0.29 2.48
CA GLY A 278 8.40 1.59 2.51
C GLY A 278 8.28 2.14 3.93
N ASN A 279 7.77 1.33 4.85
CA ASN A 279 7.60 1.71 6.25
C ASN A 279 8.94 1.96 6.95
N VAL A 280 9.92 1.08 6.75
CA VAL A 280 11.26 1.22 7.34
C VAL A 280 11.95 2.48 6.82
N PHE A 281 11.79 2.82 5.54
CA PHE A 281 12.29 4.08 4.99
C PHE A 281 11.67 5.29 5.67
N GLY A 282 10.34 5.31 5.78
CA GLY A 282 9.61 6.34 6.51
C GLY A 282 10.10 6.56 7.93
N LEU A 283 10.13 5.48 8.71
CA LEU A 283 10.60 5.48 10.08
C LEU A 283 12.06 5.94 10.17
N SER A 284 12.93 5.46 9.28
CA SER A 284 14.34 5.82 9.30
C SER A 284 14.56 7.31 9.05
N ARG A 285 13.79 7.91 8.12
CA ARG A 285 13.80 9.36 7.86
C ARG A 285 13.29 10.14 9.07
N GLN A 286 12.20 9.68 9.68
CA GLN A 286 11.65 10.34 10.86
C GLN A 286 12.63 10.32 12.06
N ILE A 287 13.21 9.16 12.35
CA ILE A 287 14.18 9.00 13.44
C ILE A 287 15.44 9.81 13.15
N HIS A 288 15.91 9.83 11.89
CA HIS A 288 17.03 10.66 11.48
C HIS A 288 16.76 12.16 11.69
N ASP A 289 15.58 12.65 11.29
CA ASP A 289 15.19 14.05 11.46
C ASP A 289 15.13 14.46 12.94
N ARG A 290 14.76 13.54 13.85
CA ARG A 290 14.64 13.81 15.30
C ARG A 290 15.92 13.60 16.10
N LEU A 291 16.67 12.54 15.81
CA LEU A 291 17.82 12.10 16.63
C LEU A 291 19.17 12.30 15.92
N HIS A 292 19.17 12.65 14.63
CA HIS A 292 20.37 12.86 13.80
C HIS A 292 21.32 11.65 13.69
N PHE A 293 20.84 10.45 13.99
CA PHE A 293 21.58 9.21 13.76
C PHE A 293 21.72 8.91 12.27
N PRO A 294 22.82 8.27 11.82
CA PRO A 294 22.96 7.92 10.42
C PRO A 294 21.88 6.92 9.99
N GLU A 295 21.39 7.04 8.74
CA GLU A 295 20.22 6.29 8.25
C GLU A 295 20.37 4.77 8.42
N TYR A 296 21.56 4.21 8.18
CA TYR A 296 21.80 2.77 8.34
C TYR A 296 21.61 2.28 9.79
N LEU A 297 21.95 3.12 10.77
CA LEU A 297 21.78 2.81 12.19
C LEU A 297 20.28 2.90 12.56
N CYS A 298 19.56 3.90 12.04
CA CYS A 298 18.12 3.98 12.20
C CYS A 298 17.44 2.70 11.68
N VAL A 299 17.79 2.26 10.46
CA VAL A 299 17.25 1.03 9.86
C VAL A 299 17.54 -0.19 10.73
N LEU A 300 18.78 -0.34 11.23
CA LEU A 300 19.15 -1.46 12.09
C LEU A 300 18.32 -1.49 13.37
N MET A 301 18.16 -0.35 14.05
CA MET A 301 17.35 -0.25 15.27
C MET A 301 15.87 -0.54 15.00
N ILE A 302 15.32 0.00 13.91
CA ILE A 302 13.93 -0.23 13.51
C ILE A 302 13.69 -1.73 13.29
N LEU A 303 14.54 -2.37 12.47
CA LEU A 303 14.42 -3.79 12.18
C LEU A 303 14.57 -4.64 13.44
N PHE A 304 15.50 -4.30 14.33
CA PHE A 304 15.66 -4.99 15.61
C PHE A 304 14.37 -4.93 16.46
N VAL A 305 13.78 -3.75 16.63
CA VAL A 305 12.53 -3.58 17.38
C VAL A 305 11.39 -4.35 16.70
N CYS A 306 11.26 -4.25 15.37
CA CYS A 306 10.21 -4.95 14.64
C CYS A 306 10.33 -6.48 14.73
N ILE A 307 11.55 -7.04 14.78
CA ILE A 307 11.78 -8.48 14.98
C ILE A 307 11.32 -8.94 16.37
N LEU A 308 11.54 -8.13 17.40
CA LEU A 308 11.07 -8.44 18.75
C LEU A 308 9.54 -8.47 18.81
N ILE A 309 8.89 -7.51 18.16
CA ILE A 309 7.42 -7.44 18.10
C ILE A 309 6.87 -8.55 17.19
N SER A 310 7.56 -8.91 16.10
CA SER A 310 7.09 -9.92 15.14
C SER A 310 7.15 -11.36 15.68
N GLN A 311 7.69 -11.58 16.88
CA GLN A 311 7.57 -12.88 17.59
C GLN A 311 6.13 -13.16 18.04
N ILE A 312 5.29 -12.14 18.12
CA ILE A 312 3.85 -12.31 18.36
C ILE A 312 3.21 -12.87 17.09
N ASP A 313 2.26 -13.79 17.27
CA ASP A 313 1.55 -14.41 16.14
C ASP A 313 0.81 -13.39 15.28
N PHE A 314 0.94 -13.56 13.96
CA PHE A 314 0.30 -12.72 12.95
C PHE A 314 -1.22 -12.58 13.17
N GLY A 315 -1.89 -13.69 13.54
CA GLY A 315 -3.33 -13.71 13.79
C GLY A 315 -3.78 -12.83 14.97
N ILE A 316 -2.87 -12.46 15.88
CA ILE A 316 -3.14 -11.55 17.00
C ILE A 316 -2.78 -10.11 16.62
N LEU A 317 -1.65 -9.93 15.94
CA LEU A 317 -1.14 -8.63 15.51
C LEU A 317 -2.05 -7.94 14.49
N LEU A 318 -2.56 -8.67 13.50
CA LEU A 318 -3.32 -8.10 12.39
C LEU A 318 -4.68 -7.49 12.83
N PRO A 319 -5.53 -8.15 13.64
CA PRO A 319 -6.78 -7.55 14.10
C PRO A 319 -6.54 -6.32 15.00
N LEU A 320 -5.49 -6.36 15.82
CA LEU A 320 -5.09 -5.23 16.65
C LEU A 320 -4.72 -4.03 15.78
N PHE A 321 -3.92 -4.26 14.75
CA PHE A 321 -3.52 -3.25 13.77
C PHE A 321 -4.73 -2.58 13.12
N TYR A 322 -5.70 -3.34 12.59
CA TYR A 322 -6.87 -2.78 11.91
C TYR A 322 -7.79 -1.97 12.84
N ARG A 323 -7.93 -2.38 14.12
CA ARG A 323 -8.86 -1.73 15.07
C ARG A 323 -8.48 -0.27 15.41
N PHE A 324 -7.20 0.05 15.43
CA PHE A 324 -6.74 1.39 15.84
C PHE A 324 -6.67 2.40 14.69
N PHE A 325 -6.74 1.91 13.45
CA PHE A 325 -6.22 2.68 12.32
C PHE A 325 -7.27 3.50 11.57
N GLY A 326 -8.44 2.91 11.30
CA GLY A 326 -9.42 3.48 10.37
C GLY A 326 -9.87 4.90 10.72
N GLY A 327 -10.00 5.21 12.01
CA GLY A 327 -10.42 6.54 12.48
C GLY A 327 -9.35 7.62 12.31
N ILE A 328 -8.07 7.29 12.52
CA ILE A 328 -6.95 8.24 12.41
C ILE A 328 -6.76 8.67 10.96
N SER A 329 -6.82 7.71 10.03
CA SER A 329 -6.71 7.99 8.61
C SER A 329 -7.77 8.97 8.12
N LEU A 330 -9.03 8.83 8.57
CA LEU A 330 -10.13 9.70 8.13
C LEU A 330 -9.88 11.16 8.49
N PHE A 331 -9.38 11.41 9.71
CA PHE A 331 -9.03 12.75 10.17
C PHE A 331 -7.95 13.39 9.28
N ILE A 332 -6.87 12.67 9.00
CA ILE A 332 -5.74 13.16 8.20
C ILE A 332 -6.18 13.45 6.75
N PHE A 333 -6.98 12.55 6.17
CA PHE A 333 -7.49 12.67 4.80
C PHE A 333 -8.28 13.95 4.54
N ILE A 334 -9.19 14.33 5.46
CA ILE A 334 -10.02 15.53 5.32
C ILE A 334 -9.14 16.78 5.15
N PHE A 335 -8.08 16.91 5.94
CA PHE A 335 -7.19 18.07 5.85
C PHE A 335 -6.44 18.13 4.52
N ILE A 336 -5.95 17.00 4.00
CA ILE A 336 -5.23 16.94 2.73
C ILE A 336 -6.14 17.37 1.56
N VAL A 337 -7.39 16.94 1.56
CA VAL A 337 -8.37 17.30 0.52
C VAL A 337 -8.56 18.80 0.46
N PHE A 338 -8.82 19.45 1.60
CA PHE A 338 -9.15 20.88 1.66
C PHE A 338 -7.93 21.81 1.62
N TYR A 339 -6.70 21.29 1.73
CA TYR A 339 -5.51 22.15 1.68
C TYR A 339 -5.28 22.74 0.27
N PRO A 340 -5.31 24.07 0.07
CA PRO A 340 -5.23 24.66 -1.26
C PRO A 340 -3.79 24.68 -1.82
N LEU A 341 -3.62 24.27 -3.08
CA LEU A 341 -2.34 24.30 -3.81
C LEU A 341 -1.77 25.73 -3.97
N SER A 342 -2.63 26.75 -3.94
CA SER A 342 -2.27 28.16 -4.14
C SER A 342 -1.57 28.82 -2.93
N ARG A 343 -1.58 28.19 -1.75
CA ARG A 343 -0.87 28.70 -0.56
C ARG A 343 0.65 28.46 -0.62
N LEU A 344 1.15 27.75 -1.62
CA LEU A 344 2.58 27.64 -1.92
C LEU A 344 3.12 28.92 -2.60
N ASN A 345 2.92 30.08 -1.98
CA ASN A 345 3.78 31.24 -2.27
C ASN A 345 5.08 31.04 -1.47
N ILE A 346 5.91 30.13 -1.97
CA ILE A 346 7.29 30.01 -1.53
C ILE A 346 7.97 31.29 -2.02
N LYS A 347 8.30 32.19 -1.08
CA LYS A 347 9.27 33.26 -1.36
C LYS A 347 10.52 32.56 -1.90
N LYS A 348 10.83 32.85 -3.17
CA LYS A 348 12.04 32.38 -3.85
C LYS A 348 13.28 32.76 -3.07
#